data_AF-A0A5C7VIW1-F1
#
_entry.id   AF-A0A5C7VIW1-F1
#
_cell.length_a   1.000
_cell.length_b   1.000
_cell.length_c   1.000
_cell.angle_alpha   90.00
_cell.angle_beta   90.00
_cell.angle_gamma   90.00
#
_symmetry.space_group_name_H-M   'P 1'
#
loop_
_entity.id
_entity.type
_entity.pdbx_description
1 polymer ?
#
loop_
_entity_poly.entity_id
_entity_poly.type
_entity_poly.pdbx_seq_one_letter_code
_entity_poly.pdbx_strand_id
1 'polypeptide(L)'
;MISITLHERKVGMTSWDIGLEGRQWTGEELSTREDAVPAGIELIRGQILWSEDERLTLLAMLLEIVGARAAVRMGSPEVWKRALEEVNSESAAGCRGLETW
;
A
#
# COMPACT_ATOMS: atom_id res chain seq x y z
N MET A 1 30.30 2.70 -20.03
CA MET A 1 28.83 2.74 -20.18
C MET A 1 28.28 1.56 -19.39
N ILE A 2 27.78 1.82 -18.18
CA ILE A 2 27.18 0.78 -17.34
C ILE A 2 25.71 0.75 -17.74
N SER A 3 25.30 -0.27 -18.50
CA SER A 3 23.89 -0.55 -18.73
C SER A 3 23.30 -1.07 -17.43
N ILE A 4 22.64 -0.19 -16.70
CA ILE A 4 21.78 -0.57 -15.57
C ILE A 4 20.51 -1.09 -16.22
N THR A 5 20.39 -2.42 -16.31
CA THR A 5 19.13 -3.07 -16.67
C THR A 5 18.13 -2.72 -15.57
N LEU A 6 17.27 -1.73 -15.87
CA LEU A 6 16.07 -1.44 -15.11
C LEU A 6 15.26 -2.73 -15.14
N HIS A 7 15.37 -3.54 -14.09
CA HIS A 7 14.39 -4.58 -13.84
C HIS A 7 13.10 -3.81 -13.68
N GLU A 8 12.23 -3.90 -14.68
CA GLU A 8 10.82 -3.63 -14.51
C GLU A 8 10.42 -4.46 -13.29
N ARG A 9 10.38 -3.82 -12.11
CA ARG A 9 9.72 -4.38 -10.94
C ARG A 9 8.28 -4.47 -11.40
N LYS A 10 7.92 -5.64 -11.92
CA LYS A 10 6.54 -6.09 -11.91
C LYS A 10 6.13 -5.84 -10.46
N VAL A 11 5.25 -4.87 -10.23
CA VAL A 11 4.60 -4.68 -8.93
C VAL A 11 3.79 -5.96 -8.76
N GLY A 12 4.49 -7.01 -8.32
CA GLY A 12 3.89 -8.23 -7.84
C GLY A 12 3.05 -7.72 -6.70
N MET A 13 1.76 -7.69 -6.94
CA MET A 13 0.74 -7.22 -6.01
C MET A 13 0.88 -8.09 -4.77
N THR A 14 1.79 -7.67 -3.89
CA THR A 14 2.08 -8.37 -2.65
C THR A 14 0.78 -8.27 -1.90
N SER A 15 0.11 -9.41 -1.72
CA SER A 15 -1.19 -9.42 -1.06
C SER A 15 -0.93 -9.06 0.40
N TRP A 16 -1.17 -7.81 0.76
CA TRP A 16 -1.03 -7.36 2.13
C TRP A 16 -2.19 -7.88 2.97
N ASP A 17 -1.87 -8.55 4.07
CA ASP A 17 -2.85 -9.06 5.04
C ASP A 17 -3.13 -7.98 6.10
N ILE A 18 -3.88 -6.96 5.68
CA ILE A 18 -4.23 -5.81 6.51
C ILE A 18 -5.48 -6.13 7.32
N GLY A 19 -5.28 -6.41 8.61
CA GLY A 19 -6.34 -6.66 9.57
C GLY A 19 -6.87 -5.40 10.29
N LEU A 20 -7.95 -5.59 11.05
CA LEU A 20 -8.45 -4.55 11.97
C LEU A 20 -7.46 -4.28 13.11
N GLU A 21 -6.88 -5.35 13.66
CA GLU A 21 -5.74 -5.29 14.58
C GLU A 21 -4.43 -5.47 13.81
N GLY A 22 -3.36 -4.91 14.35
CA GLY A 22 -2.02 -5.17 13.85
C GLY A 22 -1.53 -6.57 14.21
N ARG A 23 -0.55 -7.06 13.45
CA ARG A 23 0.12 -8.33 13.71
C ARG A 23 1.63 -8.21 13.51
N GLN A 24 2.39 -9.08 14.16
CA GLN A 24 3.80 -9.23 13.84
C GLN A 24 3.96 -10.21 12.68
N TRP A 25 4.92 -9.94 11.81
CA TRP A 25 5.32 -10.90 10.79
C TRP A 25 6.06 -12.07 11.41
N THR A 26 5.81 -13.25 10.85
CA THR A 26 6.65 -14.41 11.03
C THR A 26 8.02 -14.20 10.35
N GLY A 27 9.01 -15.04 10.68
CA GLY A 27 10.33 -14.94 10.05
C GLY A 27 10.30 -15.15 8.52
N GLU A 28 9.42 -16.04 8.03
CA GLU A 28 9.21 -16.28 6.59
C GLU A 28 8.61 -15.05 5.89
N GLU A 29 7.62 -14.43 6.53
CA GLU A 29 6.99 -13.22 6.02
C GLU A 29 7.94 -12.02 6.00
N LEU A 30 8.80 -11.90 7.01
CA LEU A 30 9.84 -10.88 7.06
C LEU A 30 10.82 -11.05 5.90
N SER A 31 11.33 -12.28 5.70
CA SER A 31 12.28 -12.56 4.60
C SER A 31 11.68 -12.24 3.22
N THR A 32 10.38 -12.51 3.02
CA THR A 32 9.70 -12.18 1.76
C THR A 32 9.51 -10.68 1.56
N ARG A 33 9.40 -9.92 2.66
CA ARG A 33 9.10 -8.48 2.65
C ARG A 33 10.35 -7.61 2.70
N GLU A 34 11.49 -8.15 3.10
CA GLU A 34 12.75 -7.41 3.27
C GLU A 34 13.18 -6.68 1.99
N ASP A 35 13.03 -7.32 0.82
CA ASP A 35 13.34 -6.73 -0.50
C ASP A 35 12.40 -5.58 -0.92
N ALA A 36 11.23 -5.51 -0.28
CA ALA A 36 10.22 -4.47 -0.50
C ALA A 36 10.38 -3.29 0.48
N VAL A 37 11.13 -3.44 1.56
CA VAL A 37 11.45 -2.33 2.47
C VAL A 37 12.25 -1.29 1.69
N PRO A 38 11.81 -0.01 1.65
CA PRO A 38 12.62 1.04 1.07
C PRO A 38 13.98 1.09 1.76
N ALA A 39 15.07 1.13 0.97
CA ALA A 39 16.44 1.10 1.49
C ALA A 39 16.76 2.28 2.46
N GLY A 40 15.95 3.34 2.42
CA GLY A 40 15.97 4.44 3.38
C GLY A 40 14.68 5.28 3.32
N ILE A 41 14.36 5.96 4.41
CA ILE A 41 13.29 6.96 4.45
C ILE A 41 13.91 8.33 4.21
N GLU A 42 13.59 8.94 3.07
CA GLU A 42 14.10 10.25 2.68
C GLU A 42 13.00 11.31 2.71
N LEU A 43 13.37 12.55 3.07
CA LEU A 43 12.50 13.72 3.01
C LEU A 43 12.87 14.55 1.78
N ILE A 44 11.97 14.59 0.80
CA ILE A 44 12.27 15.16 -0.52
C ILE A 44 11.12 16.07 -0.93
N ARG A 45 11.41 17.38 -1.03
CA ARG A 45 10.44 18.41 -1.44
C ARG A 45 9.12 18.34 -0.64
N GLY A 46 9.21 18.07 0.66
CA GLY A 46 8.05 17.96 1.55
C GLY A 46 7.31 16.62 1.49
N GLN A 47 7.85 15.62 0.78
CA GLN A 47 7.33 14.25 0.74
C GLN A 47 8.26 13.28 1.44
N ILE A 48 7.70 12.14 1.86
CA ILE A 48 8.43 10.99 2.37
C ILE A 48 8.63 10.04 1.17
N LEU A 49 9.86 9.59 0.92
CA LEU A 49 10.27 8.71 -0.20
C LEU A 49 10.16 9.35 -1.60
N TRP A 50 10.94 8.80 -2.54
CA TRP A 50 11.06 9.30 -3.92
C TRP A 50 9.83 9.01 -4.77
N SER A 51 9.23 7.84 -4.58
CA SER A 51 8.13 7.36 -5.41
C SER A 51 6.86 7.10 -4.63
N GLU A 52 5.73 7.15 -5.34
CA GLU A 52 4.43 6.78 -4.78
C GLU A 52 4.37 5.30 -4.42
N ASP A 53 4.94 4.44 -5.26
CA ASP A 53 4.98 2.99 -5.02
C ASP A 53 5.72 2.63 -3.72
N GLU A 54 6.85 3.30 -3.43
CA GLU A 54 7.55 3.10 -2.16
C GLU A 54 6.71 3.58 -0.97
N ARG A 55 5.98 4.70 -1.11
CA ARG A 55 5.08 5.19 -0.06
C ARG A 55 3.93 4.22 0.20
N LEU A 56 3.28 3.73 -0.85
CA LEU A 56 2.18 2.79 -0.72
C LEU A 56 2.64 1.45 -0.16
N THR A 57 3.82 0.97 -0.58
CA THR A 57 4.46 -0.23 -0.03
C THR A 57 4.73 -0.06 1.45
N LEU A 58 5.40 1.03 1.86
CA LEU A 58 5.68 1.32 3.26
C LEU A 58 4.39 1.48 4.07
N LEU A 59 3.37 2.14 3.52
CA LEU A 59 2.08 2.30 4.18
C LEU A 59 1.40 0.96 4.41
N ALA A 60 1.39 0.07 3.42
CA ALA A 60 0.79 -1.25 3.55
C ALA A 60 1.52 -2.11 4.59
N MET A 61 2.86 -2.06 4.61
CA MET A 61 3.69 -2.69 5.64
C MET A 61 3.32 -2.21 7.05
N LEU A 62 3.22 -0.90 7.23
CA LEU A 62 2.85 -0.30 8.50
C LEU A 62 1.42 -0.68 8.92
N LEU A 63 0.49 -0.72 7.98
CA LEU A 63 -0.90 -1.08 8.24
C LEU A 63 -1.07 -2.55 8.65
N GLU A 64 -0.28 -3.49 8.10
CA GLU A 64 -0.28 -4.88 8.60
C GLU A 64 0.21 -4.94 10.06
N ILE A 65 1.26 -4.17 10.39
CA ILE A 65 1.87 -4.21 11.72
C ILE A 65 1.02 -3.49 12.77
N VAL A 66 0.38 -2.38 12.40
CA VAL A 66 -0.35 -1.49 13.31
C VAL A 66 -1.85 -1.81 13.36
N GLY A 67 -2.42 -2.24 12.24
CA GLY A 67 -3.84 -2.51 12.06
C GLY A 67 -4.65 -1.28 11.64
N ALA A 68 -5.72 -1.54 10.88
CA ALA A 68 -6.57 -0.50 10.34
C ALA A 68 -7.26 0.35 11.42
N ARG A 69 -7.64 -0.24 12.57
CA ARG A 69 -8.33 0.51 13.63
C ARG A 69 -7.43 1.60 14.22
N ALA A 70 -6.17 1.28 14.47
CA ALA A 70 -5.20 2.24 15.00
C ALA A 70 -4.94 3.34 13.97
N ALA A 71 -4.80 3.00 12.68
CA ALA A 71 -4.63 3.98 11.60
C ALA A 71 -5.84 4.93 11.47
N VAL A 72 -7.07 4.40 11.50
CA VAL A 72 -8.29 5.23 11.39
C VAL A 72 -8.40 6.23 12.54
N ARG A 73 -7.97 5.86 13.75
CA ARG A 73 -7.96 6.75 14.93
C ARG A 73 -7.02 7.94 14.80
N MET A 74 -6.02 7.90 13.92
CA MET A 74 -5.08 9.01 13.70
C MET A 74 -5.66 10.11 12.79
N GLY A 75 -6.75 9.82 12.07
CA GLY A 75 -7.42 10.77 11.17
C GLY A 75 -8.88 11.01 11.55
N SER A 76 -9.56 11.88 10.80
CA SER A 76 -11.01 12.06 10.92
C SER A 76 -11.73 10.83 10.36
N PRO A 77 -12.65 10.18 11.11
CA PRO A 77 -13.45 9.06 10.61
C PRO A 77 -14.22 9.37 9.33
N GLU A 78 -14.61 10.62 9.12
CA GLU A 78 -15.34 11.09 7.94
C GLU A 78 -14.49 11.02 6.67
N VAL A 79 -13.19 11.32 6.77
CA VAL A 79 -12.24 11.19 5.65
C VAL A 79 -12.14 9.73 5.19
N TRP A 80 -12.04 8.80 6.14
CA TRP A 80 -11.98 7.36 5.85
C TRP A 80 -13.28 6.83 5.24
N LYS A 81 -14.44 7.27 5.75
CA LYS A 81 -15.74 6.92 5.17
C LYS A 81 -15.86 7.38 3.71
N ARG A 82 -15.48 8.63 3.43
CA ARG A 82 -15.49 9.17 2.07
C ARG A 82 -14.56 8.41 1.13
N ALA A 83 -13.35 8.08 1.58
CA ALA A 83 -12.42 7.28 0.79
C ALA A 83 -13.03 5.90 0.43
N LEU A 84 -13.71 5.25 1.38
CA LEU A 84 -14.42 3.98 1.13
C LEU A 84 -15.58 4.14 0.13
N GLU A 85 -16.35 5.22 0.23
CA GLU A 85 -17.42 5.53 -0.72
C GLU A 85 -16.89 5.68 -2.15
N GLU A 86 -15.79 6.42 -2.32
CA GLU A 86 -15.12 6.62 -3.61
C GLU A 86 -14.65 5.28 -4.21
N VAL A 87 -13.92 4.46 -3.44
CA VAL A 87 -13.46 3.13 -3.89
C VAL A 87 -14.62 2.19 -4.28
N ASN A 88 -15.69 2.19 -3.48
CA ASN A 88 -16.88 1.38 -3.78
C ASN A 88 -17.59 1.85 -5.05
N SER A 89 -17.61 3.17 -5.29
CA SER A 89 -18.22 3.75 -6.48
C SER A 89 -17.44 3.43 -7.77
N GLU A 90 -16.11 3.42 -7.71
CA GLU A 90 -15.24 3.02 -8.81
C GLU A 90 -15.41 1.54 -9.16
N SER A 91 -15.48 0.69 -8.13
CA SER A 91 -15.71 -0.75 -8.29
C SER A 91 -17.08 -1.03 -8.94
N ALA A 92 -18.13 -0.32 -8.52
CA ALA A 92 -19.46 -0.44 -9.11
C ALA A 92 -19.56 0.12 -10.54
N ALA A 93 -18.76 1.14 -10.87
CA ALA A 93 -18.66 1.67 -12.23
C ALA A 93 -17.93 0.68 -13.16
N GLY A 94 -16.89 0.00 -12.68
CA GLY A 94 -16.20 -1.07 -13.41
C GLY A 94 -17.11 -2.26 -13.74
N CYS A 95 -18.00 -2.68 -12.83
CA CYS A 95 -18.96 -3.76 -13.07
C CYS A 95 -20.03 -3.40 -14.13
N ARG A 96 -20.47 -2.14 -14.19
CA ARG A 96 -21.48 -1.68 -15.18
C ARG A 96 -20.95 -1.60 -16.61
N GLY A 97 -19.63 -1.65 -16.82
CA GLY A 97 -19.00 -1.64 -18.14
C GLY A 97 -18.97 -3.01 -18.84
N LEU A 98 -19.38 -4.09 -18.16
CA LEU A 98 -19.30 -5.47 -18.68
C LEU A 98 -20.66 -6.07 -19.11
N GLU A 99 -21.77 -5.34 -18.92
CA GLU A 99 -23.13 -5.84 -19.22
C GLU A 99 -23.71 -5.31 -20.55
N THR A 100 -22.91 -4.64 -21.39
CA THR A 100 -23.36 -4.15 -22.71
C THR A 100 -22.71 -4.90 -23.86
N TRP A 101 -23.02 -6.19 -24.03
CA TRP A 101 -22.90 -6.93 -25.31
C TRP A 101 -23.93 -8.06 -25.37
#